data_AF-A7AZT0-F1
#
_entry.id   AF-A7AZT0-F1
#
_cell.length_a   1.000
_cell.length_b   1.000
_cell.length_c   1.000
_cell.angle_alpha   90.00
_cell.angle_beta   90.00
_cell.angle_gamma   90.00
#
_symmetry.space_group_name_H-M   'P 1'
#
loop_
_entity.id
_entity.type
_entity.pdbx_description
1 polymer ?
#
loop_
_entity_poly.entity_id
_entity_poly.type
_entity_poly.pdbx_seq_one_letter_code
_entity_poly.pdbx_strand_id
1 'polypeptide(L)' 'MVDVDIDVCDGKVLAIIIPVPGKICGILGSDGEYVIPFGCIKKIGPDIILVEICEEKFLQKY' A
#
# COMPACT_ATOMS: atom_id res chain seq x y z
N MET A 1 -9.44 4.31 -4.09
CA MET A 1 -9.33 5.11 -2.83
C MET A 1 -8.19 4.52 -2.02
N VAL A 2 -7.49 5.31 -1.20
CA VAL A 2 -6.40 4.83 -0.34
C VAL A 2 -6.98 4.54 1.03
N ASP A 3 -6.66 3.38 1.59
CA ASP A 3 -7.17 2.92 2.87
C ASP A 3 -6.03 2.65 3.88
N VAL A 4 -6.39 2.44 5.14
CA VAL A 4 -5.46 2.17 6.24
C VAL A 4 -5.97 0.98 7.04
N ASP A 5 -5.11 -0.01 7.24
CA ASP A 5 -5.37 -1.15 8.13
C ASP A 5 -5.00 -0.76 9.57
N ILE A 6 -5.92 -1.01 10.51
CA ILE A 6 -5.83 -0.57 11.90
C ILE A 6 -6.12 -1.74 12.83
N ASP A 7 -5.25 -1.94 13.82
CA ASP A 7 -5.54 -2.81 14.95
C ASP A 7 -6.64 -2.17 15.81
N VAL A 8 -7.81 -2.81 15.83
CA VAL A 8 -8.99 -2.31 16.54
C VAL A 8 -8.86 -2.38 18.07
N CYS A 9 -7.90 -3.12 18.61
CA CYS A 9 -7.70 -3.27 20.04
C CYS A 9 -6.91 -2.10 20.63
N ASP A 10 -5.89 -1.62 19.92
CA ASP A 10 -4.97 -0.59 20.43
C ASP A 10 -4.83 0.65 19.52
N GLY A 11 -5.50 0.65 18.36
CA GLY A 11 -5.55 1.79 17.44
C GLY A 11 -4.28 1.97 16.61
N LYS A 12 -3.37 0.99 16.57
CA LYS A 12 -2.15 1.09 15.76
C LYS A 12 -2.45 0.92 14.28
N VAL A 13 -1.77 1.71 13.46
CA VAL A 13 -1.75 1.49 12.01
C VAL A 13 -0.87 0.29 11.70
N LEU A 14 -1.44 -0.71 11.03
CA LEU A 14 -0.75 -1.93 10.61
C LEU A 14 -0.17 -1.78 9.20
N ALA A 15 -0.94 -1.19 8.28
CA ALA A 15 -0.52 -1.01 6.90
C ALA A 15 -1.26 0.15 6.21
N ILE A 16 -0.68 0.66 5.13
CA ILE A 16 -1.33 1.57 4.17
C ILE A 16 -1.67 0.75 2.93
N ILE A 17 -2.91 0.87 2.45
CA ILE A 17 -3.44 0.12 1.30
C ILE A 17 -3.63 1.09 0.13
N ILE A 18 -2.87 0.88 -0.94
CA ILE A 18 -2.86 1.77 -2.10
C ILE A 18 -3.30 0.99 -3.34
N PRO A 19 -4.42 1.35 -3.99
CA PRO A 19 -4.85 0.69 -5.21
C PRO A 19 -3.81 0.90 -6.31
N VAL A 20 -3.52 -0.16 -7.06
CA VAL A 20 -2.60 -0.09 -8.18
C VAL A 20 -3.22 0.82 -9.24
N PRO A 21 -2.52 1.89 -9.68
CA PRO A 21 -3.03 2.72 -10.76
C PRO A 21 -3.22 1.85 -12.00
N GLY A 22 -4.44 1.88 -12.56
CA GLY A 22 -4.87 1.00 -13.64
C GLY A 22 -3.86 1.00 -14.80
N LYS A 23 -3.47 -0.20 -15.25
CA LYS A 23 -2.55 -0.35 -16.39
C LYS A 23 -3.14 0.33 -17.63
N ILE A 24 -2.57 1.47 -18.02
CA ILE A 24 -2.78 2.04 -19.34
C ILE A 24 -1.92 1.23 -20.32
N CYS A 25 -2.47 0.13 -20.85
CA CYS A 25 -2.19 -0.45 -22.19
C CYS A 25 -2.65 -1.92 -22.26
N GLY A 26 -3.93 -2.15 -22.64
CA GLY A 26 -4.39 -3.23 -23.52
C GLY A 26 -4.13 -4.72 -23.21
N ILE A 27 -3.42 -5.10 -22.14
CA ILE A 27 -3.07 -6.50 -21.88
C ILE A 27 -3.19 -6.81 -20.38
N LEU A 28 -4.23 -7.57 -20.02
CA LEU A 28 -4.47 -8.25 -18.74
C LEU A 28 -3.67 -7.70 -17.53
N GLY A 29 -4.21 -6.70 -16.85
CA GLY A 29 -3.81 -6.35 -15.48
C GLY A 29 -4.97 -6.68 -14.56
N SER A 30 -4.84 -7.70 -13.73
CA SER A 30 -5.76 -7.91 -12.61
C SER A 30 -5.73 -6.66 -11.74
N ASP A 31 -6.90 -6.21 -11.30
CA ASP A 31 -7.01 -5.21 -10.24
C ASP A 31 -6.16 -5.71 -9.02
N GLY A 32 -5.57 -4.79 -8.29
CA GLY A 32 -4.72 -5.14 -7.15
C GLY A 32 -4.39 -3.93 -6.29
N GLU A 33 -3.79 -4.20 -5.14
CA GLU A 33 -3.44 -3.19 -4.14
C GLU A 33 -2.01 -3.44 -3.62
N TYR A 34 -1.30 -2.35 -3.34
CA TYR A 34 -0.12 -2.40 -2.50
C TYR A 34 -0.54 -2.36 -1.04
N VAL A 35 -0.23 -3.41 -0.29
CA VAL A 35 -0.39 -3.44 1.17
C VAL A 35 0.98 -3.21 1.79
N ILE A 36 1.23 -1.97 2.25
CA ILE A 36 2.54 -1.55 2.76
C ILE A 36 2.50 -1.57 4.29
N PRO A 37 3.17 -2.52 4.97
CA PRO A 37 3.21 -2.55 6.43
C PRO A 37 3.85 -1.29 7.00
N PHE A 38 3.37 -0.85 8.16
CA PHE A 38 3.89 0.35 8.83
C PHE A 38 5.41 0.27 9.09
N GLY A 39 5.94 -0.94 9.34
CA GLY A 39 7.37 -1.18 9.52
C GLY A 39 8.24 -0.89 8.28
N CYS A 40 7.65 -0.79 7.09
CA CYS A 40 8.36 -0.41 5.86
C CYS A 40 8.45 1.11 5.65
N ILE A 41 7.76 1.90 6.49
CA ILE A 41 7.81 3.36 6.44
C ILE A 41 9.12 3.84 7.06
N LYS A 42 9.90 4.60 6.30
CA LYS A 42 11.16 5.21 6.76
C LYS A 42 10.96 6.61 7.29
N LYS A 43 10.02 7.35 6.70
CA LYS A 43 9.73 8.73 7.10
C LYS A 43 8.30 9.09 6.74
N ILE A 44 7.64 9.81 7.65
CA ILE A 44 6.36 10.47 7.42
C ILE A 44 6.63 11.97 7.41
N GLY A 45 6.45 12.60 6.27
CA GLY A 45 6.40 14.04 6.12
C GLY A 45 4.95 14.56 6.18
N PRO A 46 4.75 15.88 6.24
CA PRO A 46 3.42 16.49 6.22
C PRO A 46 2.65 16.27 4.90
N ASP A 47 3.36 15.83 3.87
CA ASP A 47 2.96 15.79 2.46
C ASP A 47 3.35 14.47 1.77
N ILE A 48 4.43 13.81 2.20
CA ILE A 48 4.91 12.56 1.59
C ILE A 48 5.31 11.51 2.63
N ILE A 49 5.04 10.24 2.32
CA ILE A 49 5.51 9.09 3.08
C ILE A 49 6.60 8.39 2.27
N LEU A 50 7.80 8.27 2.84
CA LEU A 50 8.91 7.53 2.24
C LEU A 50 8.89 6.10 2.78
N VAL A 51 8.83 5.13 1.87
CA VAL A 51 8.84 3.70 2.17
C VAL A 51 10.03 3.04 1.48
N GLU A 52 10.55 1.97 2.08
CA GLU A 52 11.57 1.12 1.46
C GLU A 52 10.99 -0.28 1.31
N ILE A 53 10.65 -0.66 0.07
CA ILE A 53 9.99 -1.92 -0.25
C ILE A 53 10.51 -2.51 -1.55
N CYS A 54 10.36 -3.83 -1.71
CA CYS A 54 10.35 -4.46 -3.03
C CYS A 54 8.89 -4.57 -3.47
N GLU A 55 8.47 -3.77 -4.46
CA GLU A 55 7.06 -3.61 -4.86
C GLU A 55 6.34 -4.95 -5.09
N GLU A 56 6.97 -5.89 -5.80
CA GLU A 56 6.38 -7.20 -6.12
C GLU A 56 5.99 -8.03 -4.88
N LYS A 57 6.66 -7.83 -3.74
CA LYS A 57 6.38 -8.56 -2.50
C LYS A 57 5.10 -8.09 -1.82
N PHE A 58 4.70 -6.84 -2.07
CA PHE A 58 3.58 -6.18 -1.40
C PHE A 58 2.40 -5.92 -2.33
N LEU A 59 2.55 -6.28 -3.61
CA LEU A 59 1.47 -6.31 -4.57
C LEU A 59 0.55 -7.51 -4.30
N GLN A 60 -0.65 -7.23 -3.82
CA GLN A 60 -1.73 -8.22 -3.72
C GLN A 60 -2.62 -8.10 -4.95
N LYS A 61 -2.84 -9.22 -5.63
CA LYS A 61 -3.79 -9.33 -6.75
C LYS A 61 -5.09 -9.92 -6.21
N TYR A 62 -6.22 -9.44 -6.72
CA TYR A 62 -7.50 -10.12 -6.48
C TYR A 62 -7.61 -11.41 -7.29
#